data_AF-A0A8B8G9C9-F1
#
_entry.id   AF-A0A8B8G9C9-F1
#
_cell.length_a   1.000
_cell.length_b   1.000
_cell.length_c   1.000
_cell.angle_alpha   90.00
_cell.angle_beta   90.00
_cell.angle_gamma   90.00
#
_symmetry.space_group_name_H-M   'P 1'
#
loop_
_entity.id
_entity.type
_entity.pdbx_description
1 polymer ?
#
loop_
_entity_poly.entity_id
_entity_poly.type
_entity_poly.pdbx_seq_one_letter_code
_entity_poly.pdbx_strand_id
1 'polypeptide(L)'
;MFSIFKCKKTSIVKKSDENSEDVDDPDCIPTSSKNVKVNTTLEFPVIDLGKLETGPRQNKLSIYPRTQFGQQNRSFSSDYFKEYQWLEYSLKKNAAFCFPCRMFGGGEDTWTRNGFINWQKLCSRLKKYHTSLSHVTCVTKLSSFHSRKQGVAFRGHNENDDRRMMNENQSIKELLRRKALSMCTICCGIQSFRKIWVLLIFPKAEIPHKFIRLY
;
A
#
# COMPACT_ATOMS: atom_id res chain seq x y z
N MET A 1 4.28 -17.49 -10.41
CA MET A 1 5.32 -16.74 -9.67
C MET A 1 4.64 -15.63 -8.88
N PHE A 2 4.96 -15.42 -7.60
CA PHE A 2 4.41 -14.31 -6.80
C PHE A 2 5.47 -13.24 -6.59
N SER A 3 5.23 -12.02 -7.09
CA SER A 3 6.23 -10.95 -7.09
C SER A 3 6.21 -10.14 -5.79
N ILE A 4 7.25 -10.31 -4.96
CA ILE A 4 7.36 -9.65 -3.65
C ILE A 4 8.08 -8.30 -3.80
N PHE A 5 7.34 -7.27 -4.21
CA PHE A 5 7.88 -5.90 -4.23
C PHE A 5 8.02 -5.33 -2.81
N LYS A 6 9.26 -5.05 -2.41
CA LYS A 6 9.57 -4.26 -1.20
C LYS A 6 9.19 -2.81 -1.43
N CYS A 7 8.29 -2.27 -0.61
CA CYS A 7 7.97 -0.84 -0.60
C CYS A 7 9.21 -0.02 -0.20
N LYS A 8 9.85 0.64 -1.18
CA LYS A 8 11.04 1.48 -0.94
C LYS A 8 10.64 2.76 -0.18
N LYS A 9 11.46 3.17 0.79
CA LYS A 9 11.58 4.59 1.15
C LYS A 9 12.47 5.26 0.11
N THR A 10 12.13 6.48 -0.31
CA THR A 10 13.05 7.39 -1.00
C THR A 10 13.14 8.69 -0.21
N SER A 11 14.37 9.17 -0.03
CA SER A 11 14.69 10.42 0.65
C SER A 11 14.81 11.58 -0.34
N ILE A 12 14.87 12.80 0.18
CA ILE A 12 14.91 14.08 -0.55
C ILE A 12 16.37 14.51 -0.81
N VAL A 13 16.68 15.26 -1.88
CA VAL A 13 17.54 16.50 -1.91
C VAL A 13 17.91 17.00 -3.33
N LYS A 14 17.62 18.31 -3.59
CA LYS A 14 18.25 19.38 -4.44
C LYS A 14 18.97 19.02 -5.77
N LYS A 15 18.63 19.59 -6.94
CA LYS A 15 18.76 20.98 -7.48
C LYS A 15 20.20 21.48 -7.72
N SER A 16 20.54 21.66 -9.00
CA SER A 16 21.19 22.81 -9.67
C SER A 16 20.51 22.93 -11.06
N ASP A 17 20.35 24.05 -11.77
CA ASP A 17 21.18 25.25 -11.98
C ASP A 17 22.48 24.94 -12.76
N GLU A 18 23.03 25.83 -13.59
CA GLU A 18 22.54 27.12 -14.14
C GLU A 18 21.93 26.85 -15.57
N ASN A 19 21.89 27.64 -16.66
CA ASN A 19 21.98 29.06 -17.11
C ASN A 19 21.36 29.09 -18.56
N SER A 20 21.08 30.14 -19.34
CA SER A 20 20.95 31.62 -19.24
C SER A 20 19.84 32.04 -20.27
N GLU A 21 19.72 33.15 -21.04
CA GLU A 21 20.50 34.35 -21.47
C GLU A 21 19.51 35.52 -21.73
N ASP A 22 19.99 36.78 -21.71
CA ASP A 22 19.20 37.97 -21.28
C ASP A 22 19.31 39.23 -22.20
N VAL A 23 18.32 40.14 -22.15
CA VAL A 23 18.36 41.52 -22.73
C VAL A 23 17.60 42.54 -21.84
N ASP A 24 18.37 43.39 -21.16
CA ASP A 24 18.20 44.83 -20.80
C ASP A 24 16.87 45.41 -20.25
N ASP A 25 16.85 45.64 -18.91
CA ASP A 25 16.68 46.90 -18.14
C ASP A 25 15.89 48.14 -18.67
N PRO A 26 15.53 49.15 -17.81
CA PRO A 26 15.38 49.16 -16.34
C PRO A 26 14.09 49.88 -15.81
N ASP A 27 13.56 49.48 -14.64
CA ASP A 27 13.25 50.41 -13.51
C ASP A 27 12.90 49.66 -12.19
N CYS A 28 12.98 50.33 -11.02
CA CYS A 28 13.39 49.65 -9.79
C CYS A 28 12.46 49.77 -8.54
N ILE A 29 11.74 48.67 -8.22
CA ILE A 29 11.52 48.11 -6.83
C ILE A 29 10.61 48.95 -5.85
N PRO A 30 9.94 48.41 -4.79
CA PRO A 30 9.95 47.05 -4.20
C PRO A 30 8.58 46.34 -3.98
N THR A 31 8.69 45.07 -3.56
CA THR A 31 7.85 44.33 -2.57
C THR A 31 6.54 43.59 -2.91
N SER A 32 6.53 42.36 -2.36
CA SER A 32 5.40 41.57 -1.85
C SER A 32 4.72 40.56 -2.79
N SER A 33 4.94 39.28 -2.46
CA SER A 33 4.47 38.08 -3.14
C SER A 33 2.94 38.04 -3.32
N LYS A 34 2.48 37.88 -4.56
CA LYS A 34 1.06 37.59 -4.87
C LYS A 34 0.92 36.16 -5.39
N ASN A 35 0.21 35.35 -4.61
CA ASN A 35 -0.06 33.95 -4.89
C ASN A 35 -0.75 33.75 -6.25
N VAL A 36 -0.31 32.77 -7.04
CA VAL A 36 -1.05 32.30 -8.21
C VAL A 36 -2.36 31.65 -7.75
N LYS A 37 -3.47 32.38 -7.85
CA LYS A 37 -4.82 31.79 -7.72
C LYS A 37 -5.10 30.91 -8.93
N VAL A 38 -4.95 29.59 -8.77
CA VAL A 38 -5.59 28.63 -9.68
C VAL A 38 -7.09 28.69 -9.42
N ASN A 39 -7.82 29.37 -10.30
CA ASN A 39 -9.25 29.69 -10.17
C ASN A 39 -10.12 28.52 -10.67
N THR A 40 -10.32 27.53 -9.80
CA THR A 40 -11.31 26.45 -10.00
C THR A 40 -12.73 27.03 -10.10
N THR A 41 -13.37 26.97 -11.27
CA THR A 41 -14.81 27.26 -11.40
C THR A 41 -15.45 26.47 -12.55
N LEU A 42 -15.89 25.23 -12.27
CA LEU A 42 -17.07 24.62 -12.90
C LEU A 42 -17.75 23.73 -11.85
N GLU A 43 -18.97 24.09 -11.46
CA GLU A 43 -19.69 23.47 -10.34
C GLU A 43 -20.42 22.19 -10.73
N PHE A 44 -19.66 21.14 -11.07
CA PHE A 44 -20.16 19.77 -10.93
C PHE A 44 -19.67 19.19 -9.60
N PRO A 45 -20.53 18.51 -8.81
CA PRO A 45 -20.12 17.89 -7.57
C PRO A 45 -19.18 16.71 -7.88
N VAL A 46 -17.87 16.96 -7.93
CA VAL A 46 -16.86 15.97 -8.35
C VAL A 46 -17.06 14.66 -7.59
N ILE A 47 -17.53 13.64 -8.31
CA ILE A 47 -17.88 12.31 -7.78
C ILE A 47 -16.57 11.54 -7.58
N ASP A 48 -15.91 11.87 -6.47
CA ASP A 48 -14.56 11.47 -6.09
C ASP A 48 -14.44 9.97 -5.76
N LEU A 49 -15.53 9.36 -5.30
CA LEU A 49 -15.69 7.92 -5.05
C LEU A 49 -16.73 7.32 -5.99
N GLY A 50 -16.58 6.05 -6.37
CA GLY A 50 -17.43 5.36 -7.34
C GLY A 50 -18.86 5.12 -6.87
N LYS A 51 -19.75 4.79 -7.81
CA LYS A 51 -21.09 4.26 -7.58
C LYS A 51 -21.14 2.79 -7.97
N LEU A 52 -22.15 2.05 -7.50
CA LEU A 52 -22.32 0.62 -7.78
C LEU A 52 -22.30 0.31 -9.30
N GLU A 53 -22.81 1.24 -10.11
CA GLU A 53 -22.84 1.17 -11.57
C GLU A 53 -21.50 1.47 -12.26
N THR A 54 -20.63 2.29 -11.64
CA THR A 54 -19.35 2.71 -12.24
C THR A 54 -18.17 1.85 -11.81
N GLY A 55 -18.36 0.99 -10.80
CA GLY A 55 -17.26 0.33 -10.11
C GLY A 55 -16.42 1.29 -9.24
N PRO A 56 -15.31 0.78 -8.65
CA PRO A 56 -14.42 1.55 -7.77
C PRO A 56 -13.69 2.67 -8.52
N ARG A 57 -13.65 3.89 -7.95
CA ARG A 57 -12.94 5.02 -8.56
C ARG A 57 -11.48 5.10 -8.08
N GLN A 58 -10.55 4.84 -9.01
CA GLN A 58 -9.10 4.86 -8.76
C GLN A 58 -8.43 6.09 -9.39
N ASN A 59 -8.63 7.27 -8.77
CA ASN A 59 -8.01 8.52 -9.21
C ASN A 59 -6.48 8.43 -9.09
N LYS A 60 -5.78 8.22 -10.21
CA LYS A 60 -4.32 8.17 -10.31
C LYS A 60 -3.76 9.59 -10.45
N LEU A 61 -2.99 10.04 -9.46
CA LEU A 61 -2.36 11.37 -9.43
C LEU A 61 -0.86 11.25 -9.68
N SER A 62 -0.25 12.29 -10.24
CA SER A 62 1.21 12.45 -10.29
C SER A 62 1.80 12.65 -8.89
N ILE A 63 1.11 13.41 -8.03
CA ILE A 63 1.47 13.66 -6.63
C ILE A 63 0.21 13.55 -5.77
N TYR A 64 0.26 12.72 -4.73
CA TYR A 64 -0.81 12.64 -3.73
C TYR A 64 -0.59 13.66 -2.59
N PRO A 65 -1.67 14.28 -2.07
CA PRO A 65 -1.61 15.13 -0.87
C PRO A 65 -0.85 14.48 0.28
N ARG A 66 0.10 15.22 0.85
CA ARG A 66 0.94 14.75 1.96
C ARG A 66 0.32 15.12 3.30
N THR A 67 0.30 14.18 4.23
CA THR A 67 -0.05 14.39 5.64
C THR A 67 1.15 14.07 6.52
N GLN A 68 1.29 14.81 7.63
CA GLN A 68 2.40 14.68 8.56
C GLN A 68 2.15 13.53 9.55
N PHE A 69 3.12 12.62 9.69
CA PHE A 69 3.11 11.54 10.66
C PHE A 69 4.38 11.61 11.52
N GLY A 70 4.28 12.31 12.65
CA GLY A 70 5.44 12.70 13.46
C GLY A 70 6.37 13.62 12.68
N GLN A 71 7.65 13.25 12.55
CA GLN A 71 8.65 14.00 11.78
C GLN A 71 8.63 13.70 10.26
N GLN A 72 7.65 12.93 9.76
CA GLN A 72 7.70 12.39 8.40
C GLN A 72 6.42 12.67 7.62
N ASN A 73 6.53 13.44 6.54
CA ASN A 73 5.44 13.66 5.59
C ASN A 73 5.25 12.44 4.69
N ARG A 74 4.03 11.90 4.66
CA ARG A 74 3.67 10.69 3.89
C ARG A 74 2.45 10.99 3.02
N SER A 75 2.25 10.21 1.97
CA SER A 75 1.08 10.29 1.10
C SER A 75 0.65 8.88 0.68
N PHE A 76 -0.53 8.79 0.06
CA PHE A 76 -0.96 7.59 -0.64
C PHE A 76 -0.06 7.31 -1.88
N SER A 77 -0.01 6.07 -2.35
CA SER A 77 0.60 5.72 -3.64
C SER A 77 -0.38 4.95 -4.53
N SER A 78 -0.46 5.35 -5.80
CA SER A 78 -1.21 4.65 -6.84
C SER A 78 -0.77 3.20 -7.07
N ASP A 79 0.38 2.77 -6.56
CA ASP A 79 0.82 1.37 -6.64
C ASP A 79 -0.14 0.42 -5.90
N TYR A 80 -0.80 0.86 -4.82
CA TYR A 80 -1.77 0.01 -4.10
C TYR A 80 -2.96 -0.40 -4.98
N PHE A 81 -3.31 0.39 -6.00
CA PHE A 81 -4.35 0.02 -6.97
C PHE A 81 -3.99 -1.21 -7.81
N LYS A 82 -2.70 -1.52 -7.97
CA LYS A 82 -2.21 -2.71 -8.71
C LYS A 82 -2.44 -4.00 -7.92
N GLU A 83 -2.32 -3.94 -6.59
CA GLU A 83 -2.50 -5.08 -5.67
C GLU A 83 -3.97 -5.18 -5.19
N TYR A 84 -4.70 -4.06 -5.11
CA TYR A 84 -6.06 -3.97 -4.56
C TYR A 84 -7.01 -3.22 -5.51
N GLN A 85 -7.62 -3.94 -6.46
CA GLN A 85 -8.55 -3.36 -7.45
C GLN A 85 -9.82 -2.74 -6.83
N TRP A 86 -10.24 -3.23 -5.66
CA TRP A 86 -11.39 -2.71 -4.90
C TRP A 86 -11.11 -1.43 -4.10
N LEU A 87 -9.84 -1.00 -4.03
CA LEU A 87 -9.38 0.13 -3.26
C LEU A 87 -9.66 1.44 -4.02
N GLU A 88 -10.28 2.40 -3.35
CA GLU A 88 -10.53 3.75 -3.84
C GLU A 88 -9.71 4.77 -3.04
N TYR A 89 -9.50 5.96 -3.61
CA TYR A 89 -8.92 7.09 -2.90
C TYR A 89 -9.75 8.35 -3.15
N SER A 90 -10.13 9.02 -2.06
CA SER A 90 -10.81 10.31 -2.08
C SER A 90 -9.81 11.45 -1.99
N LEU A 91 -9.79 12.31 -3.00
CA LEU A 91 -9.17 13.64 -2.96
C LEU A 91 -9.77 14.49 -1.83
N LYS A 92 -11.10 14.54 -1.74
CA LYS A 92 -11.86 15.42 -0.83
C LYS A 92 -11.60 15.12 0.65
N LYS A 93 -11.34 13.86 1.01
CA LYS A 93 -11.04 13.44 2.38
C LYS A 93 -9.55 13.11 2.62
N ASN A 94 -8.72 13.14 1.58
CA ASN A 94 -7.36 12.58 1.59
C ASN A 94 -7.30 11.20 2.28
N ALA A 95 -8.17 10.27 1.86
CA ALA A 95 -8.43 9.01 2.57
C ALA A 95 -8.68 7.86 1.59
N ALA A 96 -8.24 6.66 1.97
CA ALA A 96 -8.46 5.43 1.19
C ALA A 96 -9.74 4.69 1.65
N PHE A 97 -10.49 4.14 0.70
CA PHE A 97 -11.80 3.50 0.94
C PHE A 97 -11.87 2.12 0.29
N CYS A 98 -12.73 1.27 0.84
CA CYS A 98 -13.05 -0.04 0.27
C CYS A 98 -14.41 0.01 -0.42
N PHE A 99 -14.43 -0.02 -1.76
CA PHE A 99 -15.66 0.05 -2.56
C PHE A 99 -16.74 -0.97 -2.16
N PRO A 100 -16.49 -2.30 -2.14
CA PRO A 100 -17.52 -3.28 -1.79
C PRO A 100 -18.06 -3.07 -0.37
N CYS A 101 -17.19 -2.75 0.60
CA CYS A 101 -17.62 -2.52 1.99
C CYS A 101 -18.41 -1.21 2.14
N ARG A 102 -18.13 -0.19 1.33
CA ARG A 102 -18.88 1.08 1.29
C ARG A 102 -20.28 0.91 0.66
N MET A 103 -20.48 -0.13 -0.16
CA MET A 103 -21.79 -0.45 -0.78
C MET A 103 -22.59 -1.51 -0.01
N PHE A 104 -21.93 -2.47 0.66
CA PHE A 104 -22.57 -3.69 1.19
C PHE A 104 -22.22 -4.05 2.66
N GLY A 105 -21.38 -3.24 3.30
CA GLY A 105 -20.98 -3.40 4.70
C GLY A 105 -21.96 -2.76 5.69
N GLY A 106 -21.81 -3.11 6.97
CA GLY A 106 -22.68 -2.65 8.06
C GLY A 106 -21.91 -2.21 9.30
N GLY A 107 -21.14 -1.12 9.21
CA GLY A 107 -20.62 -0.40 10.38
C GLY A 107 -19.11 -0.20 10.54
N GLU A 108 -18.23 -0.75 9.69
CA GLU A 108 -16.78 -0.52 9.82
C GLU A 108 -16.34 0.83 9.20
N ASP A 109 -16.64 1.93 9.91
CA ASP A 109 -16.41 3.33 9.48
C ASP A 109 -15.00 3.63 8.92
N THR A 110 -13.98 2.90 9.39
CA THR A 110 -12.57 3.09 9.02
C THR A 110 -12.31 2.92 7.52
N TRP A 111 -13.10 2.11 6.81
CA TRP A 111 -12.91 1.85 5.37
C TRP A 111 -14.08 2.30 4.50
N THR A 112 -15.15 2.83 5.09
CA THR A 112 -16.44 3.07 4.43
C THR A 112 -16.89 4.52 4.50
N ARG A 113 -17.01 5.08 5.71
CA ARG A 113 -17.56 6.41 5.98
C ARG A 113 -16.47 7.46 6.19
N ASN A 114 -15.47 7.15 7.02
CA ASN A 114 -14.38 8.05 7.36
C ASN A 114 -13.20 7.86 6.40
N GLY A 115 -12.89 6.60 6.10
CA GLY A 115 -11.75 6.22 5.26
C GLY A 115 -10.42 6.20 6.03
N PHE A 116 -9.45 5.49 5.46
CA PHE A 116 -8.18 5.21 6.11
C PHE A 116 -7.10 6.19 5.65
N ILE A 117 -6.50 6.92 6.60
CA ILE A 117 -5.54 8.02 6.33
C ILE A 117 -4.11 7.67 6.79
N ASN A 118 -3.92 6.63 7.63
CA ASN A 118 -2.60 6.36 8.24
C ASN A 118 -1.62 5.66 7.28
N TRP A 119 -1.02 6.43 6.37
CA TRP A 119 -0.13 5.93 5.31
C TRP A 119 1.05 5.07 5.82
N GLN A 120 1.55 5.34 7.04
CA GLN A 120 2.59 4.52 7.67
C GLN A 120 2.15 3.07 7.91
N LYS A 121 0.86 2.85 8.20
CA LYS A 121 0.26 1.53 8.49
C LYS A 121 -0.61 1.01 7.34
N LEU A 122 -0.73 1.72 6.21
CA LEU A 122 -1.61 1.36 5.09
C LEU A 122 -1.33 -0.05 4.56
N CYS A 123 -0.09 -0.34 4.16
CA CYS A 123 0.29 -1.66 3.61
C CYS A 123 -0.03 -2.82 4.58
N SER A 124 0.29 -2.68 5.87
CA SER A 124 0.05 -3.74 6.86
C SER A 124 -1.42 -3.84 7.31
N ARG A 125 -2.22 -2.77 7.20
CA ARG A 125 -3.68 -2.83 7.41
C ARG A 125 -4.36 -3.45 6.19
N LEU A 126 -4.02 -3.05 4.95
CA LEU A 126 -4.54 -3.66 3.71
C LEU A 126 -4.31 -5.19 3.71
N LYS A 127 -3.08 -5.63 4.03
CA LYS A 127 -2.71 -7.06 4.10
C LYS A 127 -3.39 -7.88 5.20
N LYS A 128 -4.07 -7.23 6.15
CA LYS A 128 -4.95 -7.89 7.13
C LYS A 128 -6.45 -7.71 6.79
N TYR A 129 -6.77 -6.71 5.99
CA TYR A 129 -8.15 -6.33 5.68
C TYR A 129 -8.69 -7.06 4.44
N HIS A 130 -7.89 -7.29 3.40
CA HIS A 130 -8.36 -8.04 2.23
C HIS A 130 -8.68 -9.52 2.52
N THR A 131 -8.24 -10.03 3.68
CA THR A 131 -8.57 -11.36 4.22
C THR A 131 -9.59 -11.31 5.36
N SER A 132 -10.17 -10.14 5.69
CA SER A 132 -11.21 -10.09 6.73
C SER A 132 -12.52 -10.63 6.21
N LEU A 133 -13.27 -11.34 7.06
CA LEU A 133 -14.62 -11.82 6.71
C LEU A 133 -15.53 -10.65 6.31
N SER A 134 -15.42 -9.50 7.00
CA SER A 134 -16.15 -8.27 6.65
C SER A 134 -15.89 -7.81 5.21
N HIS A 135 -14.66 -7.92 4.73
CA HIS A 135 -14.30 -7.59 3.35
C HIS A 135 -14.80 -8.66 2.37
N VAL A 136 -14.49 -9.93 2.61
CA VAL A 136 -14.82 -11.05 1.72
C VAL A 136 -16.33 -11.15 1.49
N THR A 137 -17.14 -11.11 2.55
CA THR A 137 -18.61 -11.14 2.41
C THR A 137 -19.14 -9.94 1.61
N CYS A 138 -18.51 -8.76 1.68
CA CYS A 138 -18.91 -7.61 0.86
C CYS A 138 -18.49 -7.75 -0.60
N VAL A 139 -17.35 -8.40 -0.89
CA VAL A 139 -16.92 -8.76 -2.25
C VAL A 139 -17.90 -9.78 -2.86
N THR A 140 -18.30 -10.81 -2.10
CA THR A 140 -19.30 -11.81 -2.55
C THR A 140 -20.67 -11.18 -2.81
N LYS A 141 -21.11 -10.20 -2.02
CA LYS A 141 -22.32 -9.41 -2.30
C LYS A 141 -22.20 -8.59 -3.59
N LEU A 142 -21.03 -7.99 -3.85
CA LEU A 142 -20.76 -7.22 -5.07
C LEU A 142 -20.74 -8.10 -6.33
N SER A 143 -20.08 -9.26 -6.31
CA SER A 143 -20.10 -10.21 -7.44
C SER A 143 -21.50 -10.78 -7.68
N SER A 144 -22.26 -11.05 -6.61
CA SER A 144 -23.67 -11.45 -6.68
C SER A 144 -24.57 -10.35 -7.25
N PHE A 145 -24.25 -9.07 -7.05
CA PHE A 145 -24.94 -7.95 -7.72
C PHE A 145 -24.63 -7.92 -9.22
N HIS A 146 -23.35 -7.94 -9.60
CA HIS A 146 -22.95 -7.91 -11.02
C HIS A 146 -23.51 -9.10 -11.81
N SER A 147 -23.50 -10.32 -11.25
CA SER A 147 -24.04 -11.52 -11.89
C SER A 147 -25.53 -11.37 -12.20
N ARG A 148 -26.32 -10.91 -11.22
CA ARG A 148 -27.75 -10.58 -11.40
C ARG A 148 -27.96 -9.50 -12.47
N LYS A 149 -27.12 -8.46 -12.51
CA LYS A 149 -27.24 -7.39 -13.50
C LYS A 149 -26.82 -7.80 -14.92
N GLN A 150 -26.06 -8.88 -15.06
CA GLN A 150 -25.63 -9.47 -16.35
C GLN A 150 -26.51 -10.65 -16.79
N GLY A 151 -27.54 -11.02 -16.02
CA GLY A 151 -28.42 -12.16 -16.33
C GLY A 151 -27.77 -13.55 -16.19
N VAL A 152 -26.53 -13.63 -15.68
CA VAL A 152 -25.80 -14.90 -15.56
C VAL A 152 -26.07 -15.56 -14.19
N ALA A 153 -26.41 -16.84 -14.22
CA ALA A 153 -26.69 -17.62 -13.01
C ALA A 153 -25.41 -17.78 -12.17
N PHE A 154 -25.43 -17.24 -10.94
CA PHE A 154 -24.30 -17.28 -10.03
C PHE A 154 -24.07 -18.71 -9.50
N ARG A 155 -23.05 -19.40 -10.04
CA ARG A 155 -22.51 -20.62 -9.43
C ARG A 155 -21.77 -20.22 -8.16
N GLY A 156 -22.31 -20.59 -7.00
CA GLY A 156 -21.82 -20.13 -5.70
C GLY A 156 -20.37 -20.50 -5.44
N HIS A 157 -19.54 -19.50 -5.13
CA HIS A 157 -18.23 -19.74 -4.52
C HIS A 157 -18.42 -20.21 -3.07
N ASN A 158 -17.83 -21.36 -2.74
CA ASN A 158 -17.95 -21.99 -1.44
C ASN A 158 -16.93 -21.39 -0.45
N GLU A 159 -17.40 -20.71 0.58
CA GLU A 159 -16.55 -20.06 1.60
C GLU A 159 -15.61 -21.05 2.33
N ASN A 160 -15.93 -22.36 2.29
CA ASN A 160 -15.07 -23.40 2.84
C ASN A 160 -13.83 -23.65 1.98
N ASP A 161 -13.88 -23.46 0.67
CA ASP A 161 -12.75 -23.71 -0.24
C ASP A 161 -11.72 -22.58 -0.15
N ASP A 162 -12.17 -21.32 -0.07
CA ASP A 162 -11.28 -20.18 0.23
C ASP A 162 -10.64 -20.32 1.61
N ARG A 163 -11.43 -20.71 2.64
CA ARG A 163 -10.92 -20.97 3.99
C ARG A 163 -9.92 -22.12 4.01
N ARG A 164 -10.20 -23.20 3.27
CA ARG A 164 -9.29 -24.34 3.08
C ARG A 164 -7.99 -23.89 2.42
N MET A 165 -8.05 -23.14 1.32
CA MET A 165 -6.86 -22.61 0.66
C MET A 165 -6.05 -21.68 1.57
N MET A 166 -6.69 -20.82 2.38
CA MET A 166 -5.96 -20.00 3.36
C MET A 166 -5.30 -20.85 4.46
N ASN A 167 -6.00 -21.86 4.98
CA ASN A 167 -5.47 -22.78 5.99
C ASN A 167 -4.32 -23.65 5.46
N GLU A 168 -4.42 -24.18 4.24
CA GLU A 168 -3.35 -24.92 3.56
C GLU A 168 -2.14 -24.01 3.32
N ASN A 169 -2.35 -22.77 2.85
CA ASN A 169 -1.30 -21.76 2.71
C ASN A 169 -0.69 -21.32 4.05
N GLN A 170 -1.37 -21.50 5.19
CA GLN A 170 -0.81 -21.27 6.52
C GLN A 170 -0.02 -22.50 7.01
N SER A 171 -0.56 -23.71 6.81
CA SER A 171 0.11 -24.98 7.13
C SER A 171 1.43 -25.14 6.38
N ILE A 172 1.48 -24.81 5.08
CA ILE A 172 2.71 -24.82 4.27
C ILE A 172 3.77 -23.85 4.83
N LYS A 173 3.37 -22.65 5.29
CA LYS A 173 4.29 -21.69 5.91
C LYS A 173 4.83 -22.21 7.25
N GLU A 174 4.01 -22.91 8.02
CA GLU A 174 4.44 -23.51 9.29
C GLU A 174 5.33 -24.74 9.08
N LEU A 175 5.08 -25.55 8.05
CA LEU A 175 5.98 -26.63 7.63
C LEU A 175 7.34 -26.09 7.17
N LEU A 176 7.35 -24.99 6.41
CA LEU A 176 8.60 -24.31 6.01
C LEU A 176 9.35 -23.75 7.22
N ARG A 177 8.66 -23.16 8.20
CA ARG A 177 9.26 -22.73 9.49
C ARG A 177 9.88 -23.90 10.25
N ARG A 178 9.14 -25.00 10.42
CA ARG A 178 9.63 -26.20 11.15
C ARG A 178 10.82 -26.85 10.44
N LYS A 179 10.82 -26.91 9.10
CA LYS A 179 11.99 -27.37 8.32
C LYS A 179 13.19 -26.43 8.47
N ALA A 180 13.00 -25.12 8.39
CA ALA A 180 14.07 -24.13 8.61
C ALA A 180 14.65 -24.21 10.04
N LEU A 181 13.81 -24.37 11.05
CA LEU A 181 14.23 -24.52 12.45
C LEU A 181 14.98 -25.84 12.68
N SER A 182 14.53 -26.94 12.06
CA SER A 182 15.22 -28.23 12.12
C SER A 182 16.57 -28.21 11.41
N MET A 183 16.70 -27.52 10.26
CA MET A 183 18.02 -27.30 9.66
C MET A 183 18.91 -26.45 10.58
N CYS A 184 18.34 -25.42 11.23
CA CYS A 184 19.08 -24.58 12.18
C CYS A 184 19.62 -25.37 13.38
N THR A 185 18.83 -26.28 13.97
CA THR A 185 19.31 -27.13 15.09
C THR A 185 20.36 -28.15 14.64
N ILE A 186 20.22 -28.75 13.46
CA ILE A 186 21.25 -29.61 12.86
C ILE A 186 22.56 -28.82 12.65
N CYS A 187 22.49 -27.61 12.08
CA CYS A 187 23.65 -26.74 11.92
C CYS A 187 24.25 -26.26 13.26
N CYS A 188 23.44 -26.14 14.32
CA CYS A 188 23.92 -25.71 15.64
C CYS A 188 24.57 -26.84 16.44
N GLY A 189 24.14 -28.09 16.24
CA GLY A 189 24.76 -29.28 16.85
C GLY A 189 26.11 -29.65 16.21
N ILE A 190 26.35 -29.29 14.95
CA ILE A 190 27.60 -29.59 14.23
C ILE A 190 28.58 -28.42 14.34
N GLN A 191 29.19 -28.24 15.52
CA GLN A 191 30.26 -27.26 15.75
C GLN A 191 31.62 -27.65 15.12
N SER A 192 31.64 -28.14 13.87
CA SER A 192 32.89 -28.50 13.15
C SER A 192 32.94 -28.21 11.64
N PHE A 193 31.96 -27.53 11.03
CA PHE A 193 32.04 -27.15 9.59
C PHE A 193 31.90 -25.64 9.30
N ARG A 194 32.53 -24.81 10.14
CA ARG A 194 32.85 -23.42 9.79
C ARG A 194 33.92 -23.36 8.68
N LYS A 195 33.51 -23.18 7.42
CA LYS A 195 34.21 -22.30 6.44
C LYS A 195 33.52 -22.09 5.07
N ILE A 196 32.65 -22.99 4.61
CA ILE A 196 32.13 -22.93 3.22
C ILE A 196 30.78 -22.20 3.08
N TRP A 197 29.83 -22.38 4.00
CA TRP A 197 28.46 -21.87 3.84
C TRP A 197 28.25 -20.36 4.09
N VAL A 198 29.30 -19.61 4.45
CA VAL A 198 29.20 -18.18 4.80
C VAL A 198 29.17 -17.27 3.57
N LEU A 199 29.58 -17.74 2.39
CA LEU A 199 29.76 -16.89 1.20
C LEU A 199 28.60 -16.88 0.19
N LEU A 200 27.54 -17.68 0.37
CA LEU A 200 26.48 -17.82 -0.65
C LEU A 200 25.09 -17.24 -0.29
N ILE A 201 24.84 -16.80 0.96
CA ILE A 201 23.49 -16.33 1.38
C ILE A 201 23.50 -14.99 2.14
N PHE A 202 24.58 -14.20 2.08
CA PHE A 202 24.58 -12.82 2.58
C PHE A 202 25.34 -11.85 1.67
N PRO A 203 24.65 -10.92 0.98
CA PRO A 203 25.32 -9.79 0.35
C PRO A 203 25.90 -8.86 1.44
N LYS A 204 27.17 -8.53 1.24
CA LYS A 204 28.06 -7.74 2.10
C LYS A 204 27.39 -6.51 2.73
N ALA A 205 27.44 -6.41 4.07
CA ALA A 205 27.15 -5.20 4.83
C ALA A 205 28.03 -5.19 6.10
N GLU A 206 28.67 -4.06 6.40
CA GLU A 206 29.71 -3.96 7.43
C GLU A 206 29.13 -3.64 8.81
N ILE A 207 29.77 -4.16 9.87
CA ILE A 207 29.62 -3.69 11.25
C ILE A 207 31.05 -3.59 11.83
N PRO A 208 31.44 -2.43 12.42
CA PRO A 208 32.83 -2.19 12.81
C PRO A 208 33.27 -2.91 14.09
N HIS A 209 34.59 -3.07 14.25
CA HIS A 209 35.23 -3.67 15.43
C HIS A 209 34.98 -2.86 16.72
N LYS A 210 34.14 -3.41 17.61
CA LYS A 210 34.05 -3.22 19.08
C LYS A 210 32.86 -4.10 19.54
N PHE A 211 32.94 -4.96 20.54
CA PHE A 211 33.85 -5.03 21.70
C PHE A 211 34.45 -6.45 21.89
N ILE A 212 35.63 -6.54 22.51
CA ILE A 212 36.17 -7.79 23.08
C ILE A 212 36.29 -7.59 24.58
N ARG A 213 35.60 -8.43 25.38
CA ARG A 213 36.09 -9.05 26.64
C ARG A 213 34.99 -9.84 27.34
N LEU A 214 35.41 -10.98 27.90
CA LEU A 214 35.17 -11.51 29.26
C LEU A 214 33.90 -11.02 30.00
N TYR A 215 33.07 -11.89 30.60
CA TYR A 215 33.27 -13.30 30.98
C TYR A 215 32.16 -14.21 30.44
#